data_AF-A0A3M5FL01-F1
#
_entry.id   AF-A0A3M5FL01-F1
#
_cell.length_a   1.000
_cell.length_b   1.000
_cell.length_c   1.000
_cell.angle_alpha   90.00
_cell.angle_beta   90.00
_cell.angle_gamma   90.00
#
_symmetry.space_group_name_H-M   'P 1'
#
loop_
_entity.id
_entity.type
_entity.pdbx_description
1 polymer ?
#
loop_
_entity_poly.entity_id
_entity_poly.type
_entity_poly.pdbx_seq_one_letter_code
_entity_poly.pdbx_strand_id
1 'polypeptide(L)'
;MARTGAGLGLVICRSLCMMMGGNLSLDSVPGQGTRISMNLVLTTLEPLTGQPVTTPPLAVAHQTLRILIVDDHPANRLLLCQQLGFLGHHCEMAENGAQGLEHWKTDTFDLVVVDCNMPVMNGYDMTTAIRAIEDADGQPRCPVWCNAQPDEIERCRAAGMDDCLFKPISLSMLSERLTAVSPLARTPLPFSLDSLSNLTGNRPKMVERLLAQLLQSNHEDRLLLARLIPENNRRKTRDLAHRIKGAARIISASRVVDACDALEQACEADTPDEQFHTCQQVVELAMIELEDALILQQAKPD
;
A
#
# COMPACT_ATOMS: atom_id res chain seq x y z
N MET A 1 3.35 -18.09 36.56
CA MET A 1 3.83 -19.48 36.64
C MET A 1 4.33 -19.88 35.26
N ALA A 2 5.64 -20.10 35.10
CA ALA A 2 6.22 -20.51 33.83
C ALA A 2 5.67 -21.88 33.45
N ARG A 3 5.16 -22.03 32.23
CA ARG A 3 4.82 -23.34 31.64
C ARG A 3 6.11 -24.15 31.57
N THR A 4 6.34 -25.00 32.56
CA THR A 4 7.39 -26.02 32.53
C THR A 4 7.09 -26.96 31.37
N GLY A 5 7.74 -26.71 30.22
CA GLY A 5 7.85 -27.71 29.16
C GLY A 5 8.48 -28.98 29.72
N ALA A 6 8.27 -30.13 29.08
CA ALA A 6 8.67 -31.46 29.56
C ALA A 6 10.18 -31.67 29.84
N GLY A 7 11.02 -30.63 29.75
CA GLY A 7 12.47 -30.72 29.95
C GLY A 7 13.22 -31.44 28.84
N LEU A 8 12.51 -31.91 27.81
CA LEU A 8 13.05 -32.77 26.76
C LEU A 8 13.82 -32.03 25.66
N GLY A 9 13.70 -30.70 25.57
CA GLY A 9 14.25 -29.93 24.44
C GLY A 9 15.75 -30.18 24.20
N LEU A 10 16.57 -30.14 25.25
CA LEU A 10 18.01 -30.40 25.12
C LEU A 10 18.32 -31.87 24.79
N VAL A 11 17.49 -32.81 25.26
CA VAL A 11 17.64 -34.24 24.95
C VAL A 11 17.34 -34.50 23.49
N ILE A 12 16.28 -33.87 22.95
CA ILE A 12 15.91 -33.95 21.53
C ILE A 12 17.01 -33.31 20.66
N CYS A 13 17.46 -32.10 21.00
CA CYS A 13 18.54 -31.43 20.27
C CYS A 13 19.84 -32.25 20.27
N ARG A 14 20.22 -32.84 21.42
CA ARG A 14 21.37 -33.73 21.51
C ARG A 14 21.18 -34.98 20.64
N SER A 15 20.01 -35.61 20.70
CA SER A 15 19.71 -36.81 19.91
C SER A 15 19.78 -36.53 18.40
N LEU A 16 19.18 -35.44 17.94
CA LEU A 16 19.24 -35.03 16.53
C LEU A 16 20.68 -34.75 16.08
N CYS A 17 21.44 -33.99 16.88
CA CYS A 17 22.84 -33.69 16.57
C CYS A 17 23.69 -34.96 16.48
N MET A 18 23.51 -35.91 17.39
CA MET A 18 24.19 -37.21 17.34
C MET A 18 23.77 -38.05 16.13
N MET A 19 22.48 -38.06 15.76
CA MET A 19 21.99 -38.75 14.56
C MET A 19 22.59 -38.16 13.27
N MET A 20 22.89 -36.86 13.27
CA MET A 20 23.59 -36.17 12.18
C MET A 20 25.12 -36.34 12.25
N GLY A 21 25.65 -37.20 13.12
CA GLY A 21 27.09 -37.44 13.27
C GLY A 21 27.85 -36.29 13.94
N GLY A 22 27.14 -35.39 14.63
CA GLY A 22 27.68 -34.24 15.33
C GLY A 22 27.75 -34.39 16.86
N ASN A 23 28.12 -33.31 17.54
CA ASN A 23 28.14 -33.21 19.00
C ASN A 23 27.58 -31.86 19.48
N LEU A 24 26.96 -31.87 20.67
CA LEU A 24 26.37 -30.71 21.34
C LEU A 24 26.99 -30.56 22.75
N SER A 25 27.58 -29.39 23.03
CA SER A 25 28.08 -29.01 24.36
C SER A 25 27.34 -27.79 24.91
N LEU A 26 27.25 -27.70 26.24
CA LEU A 26 26.59 -26.61 26.95
C LEU A 26 27.46 -26.18 28.13
N ASP A 27 27.79 -24.90 28.19
CA ASP A 27 28.51 -24.25 29.27
C ASP A 27 27.61 -23.18 29.88
N SER A 28 27.30 -23.27 31.17
CA SER A 28 26.44 -22.31 31.86
C SER A 28 27.05 -21.92 33.20
N VAL A 29 27.09 -20.61 33.46
CA VAL A 29 27.52 -20.06 34.74
C VAL A 29 26.41 -19.15 35.27
N PRO A 30 25.88 -19.40 36.47
CA PRO A 30 24.86 -18.54 37.08
C PRO A 30 25.31 -17.07 37.10
N GLY A 31 24.48 -16.18 36.55
CA GLY A 31 24.77 -14.75 36.46
C GLY A 31 25.67 -14.33 35.28
N GLN A 32 26.24 -15.26 34.50
CA GLN A 32 27.02 -14.95 33.28
C GLN A 32 26.39 -15.48 31.99
N GLY A 33 25.35 -16.32 32.10
CA GLY A 33 24.57 -16.83 30.98
C GLY A 33 24.92 -18.27 30.58
N THR A 34 24.36 -18.70 29.45
CA THR A 34 24.50 -20.06 28.92
C THR A 34 24.97 -20.01 27.47
N ARG A 35 26.04 -20.76 27.15
CA ARG A 35 26.53 -20.98 25.78
C ARG A 35 26.26 -22.43 25.40
N ILE A 36 25.66 -22.62 24.22
CA ILE A 36 25.44 -23.94 23.62
C ILE A 36 26.22 -23.97 22.31
N SER A 37 27.08 -24.97 22.14
CA SER A 37 27.89 -25.15 20.93
C SER A 37 27.50 -26.46 20.25
N MET A 38 27.30 -26.41 18.93
CA MET A 38 26.95 -27.56 18.11
C MET A 38 27.99 -27.73 17.01
N ASN A 39 28.57 -28.92 16.92
CA ASN A 39 29.54 -29.28 15.88
C ASN A 39 28.94 -30.35 14.99
N LEU A 40 28.91 -30.13 13.68
CA LEU A 40 28.38 -31.05 12.68
C LEU A 40 29.42 -31.26 11.59
N VAL A 41 29.62 -32.51 11.18
CA VAL A 41 30.44 -32.83 10.01
C VAL A 41 29.52 -32.82 8.80
N LEU A 42 29.69 -31.85 7.91
CA LEU A 42 28.90 -31.72 6.69
C LEU A 42 29.78 -31.99 5.48
N THR A 43 29.29 -32.81 4.57
CA THR A 43 29.92 -32.99 3.26
C THR A 43 29.63 -31.74 2.43
N THR A 44 30.66 -30.94 2.16
CA THR A 44 30.57 -29.83 1.22
C THR A 44 30.55 -30.40 -0.20
N LEU A 45 29.46 -30.16 -0.93
CA LEU A 45 29.43 -30.45 -2.36
C LEU A 45 30.34 -29.47 -3.09
N GLU A 46 30.94 -29.93 -4.20
CA GLU A 46 31.64 -29.03 -5.11
C GLU A 46 30.66 -27.92 -5.53
N PRO A 47 31.11 -26.66 -5.56
CA PRO A 47 30.29 -25.58 -6.11
C PRO A 47 29.87 -25.99 -7.50
N LEU A 48 28.57 -25.92 -7.82
CA LEU A 48 28.08 -26.13 -9.17
C LEU A 48 28.76 -25.12 -10.09
N THR A 49 29.84 -25.54 -10.76
CA THR A 49 30.54 -24.76 -11.77
C THR A 49 29.64 -24.68 -12.99
N GLY A 50 28.94 -23.55 -13.12
CA GLY A 50 28.23 -23.20 -14.34
C GLY A 50 26.80 -23.70 -14.43
N GLN A 51 25.96 -23.28 -13.48
CA GLN A 51 24.84 -22.44 -13.89
C GLN A 51 24.86 -21.23 -12.95
N PRO A 52 24.79 -19.99 -13.44
CA PRO A 52 24.30 -18.94 -12.56
C PRO A 52 23.01 -19.51 -11.98
N VAL A 53 22.87 -19.50 -10.65
CA VAL A 53 21.54 -19.52 -10.07
C VAL A 53 20.87 -18.35 -10.77
N THR A 54 20.06 -18.63 -11.79
CA THR A 54 19.00 -17.74 -12.17
C THR A 54 18.10 -17.73 -10.95
N THR A 55 18.54 -17.01 -9.90
CA THR A 55 17.69 -16.04 -9.25
C THR A 55 17.00 -15.42 -10.43
N PRO A 56 15.71 -15.74 -10.70
CA PRO A 56 15.01 -15.00 -11.72
C PRO A 56 15.34 -13.54 -11.43
N PRO A 57 15.74 -12.75 -12.44
CA PRO A 57 15.91 -11.33 -12.22
C PRO A 57 14.66 -10.90 -11.44
N LEU A 58 14.82 -10.34 -10.24
CA LEU A 58 13.75 -9.55 -9.62
C LEU A 58 13.61 -8.29 -10.49
N ALA A 59 13.17 -8.50 -11.72
CA ALA A 59 13.02 -7.55 -12.80
C ALA A 59 12.03 -8.17 -13.80
N VAL A 60 10.88 -8.59 -13.28
CA VAL A 60 9.64 -8.16 -13.94
C VAL A 60 9.22 -6.95 -13.14
N ALA A 61 8.82 -5.88 -13.83
CA ALA A 61 8.21 -4.72 -13.21
C ALA A 61 6.92 -5.16 -12.49
N HIS A 62 7.04 -5.75 -11.30
CA HIS A 62 5.92 -5.92 -10.41
C HIS A 62 5.54 -4.51 -9.99
N GLN A 63 4.37 -4.08 -10.45
CA GLN A 63 3.78 -2.84 -9.99
C GLN A 63 3.69 -2.92 -8.46
N THR A 64 4.18 -1.88 -7.80
CA THR A 64 4.23 -1.83 -6.34
C THR A 64 2.81 -1.83 -5.76
N LEU A 65 2.40 -2.99 -5.21
CA LEU A 65 1.15 -3.16 -4.49
C LEU A 65 1.19 -2.44 -3.13
N ARG A 66 0.04 -1.88 -2.73
CA ARG A 66 -0.25 -1.44 -1.35
C ARG A 66 -1.06 -2.53 -0.65
N ILE A 67 -0.50 -3.11 0.40
CA ILE A 67 -1.06 -4.28 1.07
C ILE A 67 -1.40 -3.90 2.51
N LEU A 68 -2.65 -4.13 2.92
CA LEU A 68 -3.06 -3.98 4.32
C LEU A 68 -2.85 -5.30 5.06
N ILE A 69 -2.08 -5.28 6.14
CA ILE A 69 -1.84 -6.43 7.01
C ILE A 69 -2.63 -6.23 8.30
N VAL A 70 -3.50 -7.18 8.64
CA VAL A 70 -4.30 -7.14 9.87
C VAL A 70 -4.07 -8.43 10.65
N ASP A 71 -3.35 -8.34 11.77
CA ASP A 71 -3.02 -9.48 12.62
C ASP A 71 -2.83 -8.98 14.07
N ASP A 72 -3.28 -9.75 15.07
CA ASP A 72 -3.22 -9.34 16.48
C ASP A 72 -1.83 -9.54 17.11
N HIS A 73 -0.99 -10.35 16.47
CA HIS A 73 0.36 -10.65 16.90
C HIS A 73 1.36 -9.69 16.24
N PRO A 74 2.05 -8.84 17.03
CA PRO A 74 2.98 -7.85 16.47
C PRO A 74 4.16 -8.50 15.73
N ALA A 75 4.57 -9.70 16.14
CA ALA A 75 5.63 -10.45 15.47
C ALA A 75 5.22 -10.94 14.07
N ASN A 76 3.98 -11.41 13.90
CA ASN A 76 3.46 -11.87 12.61
C ASN A 76 3.31 -10.68 11.65
N ARG A 77 2.72 -9.58 12.13
CA ARG A 77 2.61 -8.32 11.38
C ARG A 77 3.95 -7.84 10.86
N LEU A 78 4.93 -7.74 11.77
CA LEU A 78 6.26 -7.25 11.42
C LEU A 78 6.96 -8.17 10.42
N LEU A 79 6.88 -9.49 10.63
CA LEU A 79 7.47 -10.47 9.72
C LEU A 79 6.88 -10.36 8.32
N LEU A 80 5.55 -10.36 8.21
CA LEU A 80 4.87 -10.26 6.92
C LEU A 80 5.16 -8.92 6.22
N CYS A 81 5.18 -7.82 6.97
CA CYS A 81 5.56 -6.50 6.45
C CYS A 81 7.00 -6.50 5.90
N GLN A 82 7.96 -7.12 6.59
CA GLN A 82 9.33 -7.22 6.09
C GLN A 82 9.44 -8.12 4.87
N GLN A 83 8.70 -9.23 4.84
CA GLN A 83 8.69 -10.13 3.68
C GLN A 83 8.14 -9.44 2.43
N LEU A 84 7.02 -8.73 2.56
CA LEU A 84 6.41 -7.98 1.46
C LEU A 84 7.25 -6.76 1.05
N GLY A 85 7.88 -6.07 2.00
CA GLY A 85 8.85 -5.01 1.73
C GLY A 85 10.08 -5.51 0.97
N PHE A 86 10.59 -6.70 1.31
CA PHE A 86 11.67 -7.36 0.58
C PHE A 86 11.28 -7.69 -0.88
N LEU A 87 10.00 -7.99 -1.12
CA LEU A 87 9.44 -8.21 -2.46
C LEU A 87 9.13 -6.91 -3.22
N GLY A 88 9.35 -5.73 -2.61
CA GLY A 88 9.17 -4.43 -3.26
C GLY A 88 7.75 -3.87 -3.17
N HIS A 89 6.95 -4.30 -2.18
CA HIS A 89 5.59 -3.82 -1.93
C HIS A 89 5.51 -2.87 -0.72
N HIS A 90 4.52 -1.98 -0.74
CA HIS A 90 4.20 -1.13 0.41
C HIS A 90 3.18 -1.81 1.30
N CYS A 91 3.42 -1.77 2.61
CA CYS A 91 2.55 -2.41 3.58
C CYS A 91 2.08 -1.41 4.62
N GLU A 92 0.82 -1.56 5.01
CA GLU A 92 0.23 -0.87 6.16
C GLU A 92 -0.22 -1.92 7.17
N MET A 93 -0.15 -1.61 8.46
CA MET A 93 -0.41 -2.58 9.52
C MET A 93 -1.55 -2.10 10.42
N ALA A 94 -2.46 -3.02 10.74
CA ALA A 94 -3.51 -2.85 11.74
C ALA A 94 -3.49 -4.01 12.74
N GLU A 95 -3.86 -3.72 13.99
CA GLU A 95 -3.73 -4.66 15.12
C GLU A 95 -5.00 -5.49 15.37
N ASN A 96 -6.11 -5.14 14.73
CA ASN A 96 -7.39 -5.86 14.85
C ASN A 96 -8.28 -5.54 13.64
N GLY A 97 -9.35 -6.32 13.45
CA GLY A 97 -10.26 -6.16 12.32
C GLY A 97 -10.98 -4.80 12.26
N ALA A 98 -11.23 -4.14 13.39
CA ALA A 98 -11.92 -2.85 13.41
C ALA A 98 -11.01 -1.74 12.89
N GLN A 99 -9.76 -1.70 13.35
CA GLN A 99 -8.73 -0.80 12.82
C GLN A 99 -8.44 -1.11 11.34
N GLY A 100 -8.34 -2.40 10.99
CA GLY A 100 -8.16 -2.81 9.61
C GLY A 100 -9.28 -2.32 8.69
N LEU A 101 -10.54 -2.41 9.14
CA LEU A 101 -11.69 -1.90 8.39
C LEU A 101 -11.67 -0.37 8.25
N GLU A 102 -11.25 0.36 9.27
CA GLU A 102 -11.13 1.82 9.21
C GLU A 102 -10.04 2.26 8.23
N HIS A 103 -8.88 1.61 8.26
CA HIS A 103 -7.82 1.84 7.29
C HIS A 103 -8.32 1.53 5.88
N TRP A 104 -8.97 0.38 5.68
CA TRP A 104 -9.52 -0.02 4.37
C TRP A 104 -10.57 0.95 3.82
N LYS A 105 -11.36 1.62 4.68
CA LYS A 105 -12.30 2.66 4.26
C LYS A 105 -11.62 3.96 3.86
N THR A 106 -10.49 4.27 4.49
CA THR A 106 -9.78 5.55 4.35
C THR A 106 -8.76 5.51 3.21
N ASP A 107 -8.18 4.33 2.96
CA ASP A 107 -7.12 4.10 1.99
C ASP A 107 -7.45 2.98 1.01
N THR A 108 -6.89 3.08 -0.19
CA THR A 108 -7.03 2.05 -1.22
C THR A 108 -5.89 1.04 -1.12
N PHE A 109 -6.24 -0.21 -0.91
CA PHE A 109 -5.31 -1.34 -0.88
C PHE A 109 -5.55 -2.27 -2.06
N ASP A 110 -4.47 -2.74 -2.68
CA ASP A 110 -4.53 -3.72 -3.77
C ASP A 110 -4.75 -5.15 -3.25
N LEU A 111 -4.47 -5.36 -1.96
CA LEU A 111 -4.62 -6.64 -1.27
C LEU A 111 -4.79 -6.40 0.23
N VAL A 112 -5.69 -7.16 0.86
CA VAL A 112 -5.79 -7.25 2.32
C VAL A 112 -5.36 -8.63 2.75
N VAL A 113 -4.40 -8.73 3.69
CA VAL A 113 -4.02 -9.99 4.34
C VAL A 113 -4.47 -9.91 5.80
N VAL A 114 -5.38 -10.79 6.19
CA VAL A 114 -6.04 -10.76 7.50
C VAL A 114 -5.88 -12.08 8.24
N ASP A 115 -5.56 -12.04 9.53
CA ASP A 115 -5.62 -13.22 10.39
C ASP A 115 -7.07 -13.55 10.76
N CYS A 116 -7.43 -14.83 10.67
CA CYS A 116 -8.81 -15.26 10.92
C CYS A 116 -9.23 -15.06 12.38
N ASN A 117 -8.29 -15.18 13.33
CA ASN A 117 -8.59 -15.25 14.75
C ASN A 117 -7.94 -14.08 15.50
N MET A 118 -8.65 -12.96 15.57
CA MET A 118 -8.23 -11.75 16.27
C MET A 118 -9.26 -11.31 17.33
N PRO A 119 -8.85 -10.63 18.41
CA PRO A 119 -9.75 -10.01 19.37
C PRO A 119 -10.49 -8.79 18.76
N VAL A 120 -11.57 -8.36 19.42
CA VAL A 120 -12.44 -7.22 19.03
C VAL A 120 -13.25 -7.48 17.76
N MET A 121 -12.60 -7.64 16.61
CA MET A 121 -13.21 -7.97 15.33
C MET A 121 -12.32 -8.97 14.62
N ASN A 122 -12.88 -10.14 14.30
CA ASN A 122 -12.15 -11.22 13.64
C ASN A 122 -12.08 -10.98 12.12
N GLY A 123 -11.21 -11.73 11.42
CA GLY A 123 -11.02 -11.58 9.98
C GLY A 123 -12.26 -11.90 9.14
N TYR A 124 -13.13 -12.79 9.62
CA TYR A 124 -14.38 -13.15 8.94
C TYR A 124 -15.38 -11.98 8.95
N ASP A 125 -15.57 -11.38 10.12
CA ASP A 125 -16.47 -10.25 10.32
C ASP A 125 -15.96 -9.04 9.54
N MET A 126 -14.64 -8.79 9.56
CA MET A 126 -14.02 -7.71 8.78
C MET A 126 -14.26 -7.92 7.28
N THR A 127 -14.03 -9.14 6.77
CA THR A 127 -14.25 -9.44 5.35
C THR A 127 -15.72 -9.27 4.96
N THR A 128 -16.64 -9.74 5.79
CA THR A 128 -18.09 -9.60 5.55
C THR A 128 -18.49 -8.12 5.50
N ALA A 129 -17.93 -7.29 6.38
CA ALA A 129 -18.16 -5.84 6.39
C ALA A 129 -17.60 -5.16 5.13
N ILE A 130 -16.40 -5.55 4.67
CA ILE A 130 -15.82 -5.09 3.41
C ILE A 130 -16.75 -5.40 2.24
N ARG A 131 -17.22 -6.65 2.12
CA ARG A 131 -18.12 -7.05 1.02
C ARG A 131 -19.43 -6.27 1.01
N ALA A 132 -20.02 -6.04 2.19
CA ALA A 132 -21.25 -5.25 2.29
C ALA A 132 -21.08 -3.81 1.80
N ILE A 133 -19.89 -3.21 1.99
CA ILE A 133 -19.59 -1.86 1.51
C ILE A 133 -19.31 -1.86 0.01
N GLU A 134 -18.53 -2.83 -0.48
CA GLU A 134 -18.25 -2.98 -1.91
C GLU A 134 -19.54 -3.14 -2.74
N ASP A 135 -20.48 -3.97 -2.26
CA ASP A 135 -21.77 -4.21 -2.91
C ASP A 135 -22.68 -2.97 -2.86
N ALA A 136 -22.60 -2.15 -1.81
CA ALA A 136 -23.41 -0.94 -1.65
C ALA A 136 -22.92 0.22 -2.52
N ASP A 137 -21.60 0.43 -2.58
CA ASP A 137 -20.98 1.55 -3.28
C ASP A 137 -20.57 1.22 -4.74
N GLY A 138 -20.70 -0.06 -5.15
CA GLY A 138 -20.29 -0.53 -6.48
C GLY A 138 -18.77 -0.48 -6.69
N GLN A 139 -17.99 -0.56 -5.61
CA GLN A 139 -16.53 -0.49 -5.67
C GLN A 139 -15.93 -1.75 -6.30
N PRO A 140 -14.77 -1.65 -6.97
CA PRO A 140 -14.07 -2.81 -7.47
C PRO A 140 -13.61 -3.69 -6.29
N ARG A 141 -13.86 -5.00 -6.43
CA ARG A 141 -13.62 -5.98 -5.38
C ARG A 141 -12.14 -6.08 -5.03
N CYS A 142 -11.78 -5.71 -3.81
CA CYS A 142 -10.43 -5.84 -3.27
C CYS A 142 -10.19 -7.30 -2.86
N PRO A 143 -9.09 -7.94 -3.32
CA PRO A 143 -8.78 -9.30 -2.90
C PRO A 143 -8.45 -9.34 -1.40
N VAL A 144 -9.07 -10.27 -0.69
CA VAL A 144 -8.85 -10.49 0.74
C VAL A 144 -8.31 -11.90 0.95
N TRP A 145 -7.10 -11.99 1.47
CA TRP A 145 -6.42 -13.23 1.80
C TRP A 145 -6.46 -13.48 3.30
N CYS A 146 -6.82 -14.72 3.63
CA CYS A 146 -6.92 -15.17 4.99
C CYS A 146 -5.62 -15.84 5.45
N ASN A 147 -5.21 -15.65 6.69
CA ASN A 147 -4.18 -16.45 7.32
C ASN A 147 -4.86 -17.51 8.18
N ALA A 148 -4.93 -18.75 7.71
CA ALA A 148 -5.78 -19.77 8.33
C ALA A 148 -5.15 -21.16 8.35
N GLN A 149 -5.73 -22.03 9.19
CA GLN A 149 -5.46 -23.46 9.13
C GLN A 149 -6.29 -24.15 8.03
N PRO A 150 -5.88 -25.34 7.55
CA PRO A 150 -6.60 -26.07 6.49
C PRO A 150 -8.08 -26.33 6.80
N ASP A 151 -8.42 -26.50 8.08
CA ASP A 151 -9.78 -26.81 8.51
C ASP A 151 -10.72 -25.59 8.46
N GLU A 152 -10.20 -24.38 8.24
CA GLU A 152 -10.95 -23.13 8.25
C GLU A 152 -11.33 -22.62 6.84
N ILE A 153 -10.86 -23.28 5.77
CA ILE A 153 -11.02 -22.84 4.38
C ILE A 153 -12.50 -22.61 4.00
N GLU A 154 -13.38 -23.54 4.37
CA GLU A 154 -14.81 -23.41 4.05
C GLU A 154 -15.44 -22.18 4.71
N ARG A 155 -15.02 -21.89 5.95
CA ARG A 155 -15.48 -20.73 6.72
C ARG A 155 -14.93 -19.43 6.12
N CYS A 156 -13.68 -19.42 5.67
CA CYS A 156 -13.06 -18.28 5.00
C CYS A 156 -13.77 -17.94 3.69
N ARG A 157 -14.08 -18.97 2.89
CA ARG A 157 -14.82 -18.81 1.64
C ARG A 157 -16.25 -18.32 1.88
N ALA A 158 -16.92 -18.82 2.93
CA ALA A 158 -18.26 -18.38 3.30
C ALA A 158 -18.31 -16.89 3.73
N ALA A 159 -17.24 -16.39 4.34
CA ALA A 159 -17.10 -14.97 4.68
C ALA A 159 -16.74 -14.07 3.48
N GLY A 160 -16.49 -14.67 2.30
CA GLY A 160 -16.19 -13.94 1.07
C GLY A 160 -14.71 -13.60 0.87
N MET A 161 -13.79 -14.35 1.49
CA MET A 161 -12.34 -14.27 1.25
C MET A 161 -11.97 -14.95 -0.07
N ASP A 162 -10.95 -14.42 -0.76
CA ASP A 162 -10.57 -14.85 -2.12
C ASP A 162 -9.49 -15.94 -2.13
N ASP A 163 -8.58 -15.93 -1.16
CA ASP A 163 -7.54 -16.95 -1.02
C ASP A 163 -7.13 -17.11 0.45
N CYS A 164 -6.37 -18.16 0.75
CA CYS A 164 -5.85 -18.45 2.08
C CYS A 164 -4.37 -18.82 2.06
N LEU A 165 -3.60 -18.15 2.91
CA LEU A 165 -2.19 -18.40 3.19
C LEU A 165 -2.07 -19.31 4.41
N PHE A 166 -1.24 -20.35 4.29
CA PHE A 166 -1.01 -21.32 5.36
C PHE A 166 0.30 -21.02 6.10
N LYS A 167 0.25 -20.97 7.43
CA LYS A 167 1.45 -20.80 8.28
C LYS A 167 2.31 -22.08 8.23
N PRO A 168 3.66 -21.97 8.14
CA PRO A 168 4.45 -20.74 8.07
C PRO A 168 4.46 -20.13 6.65
N ILE A 169 4.20 -18.83 6.57
CA ILE A 169 4.20 -18.09 5.31
C ILE A 169 5.65 -17.88 4.85
N SER A 170 6.03 -18.53 3.75
CA SER A 170 7.36 -18.38 3.15
C SER A 170 7.38 -17.27 2.10
N LEU A 171 8.57 -16.66 1.90
CA LEU A 171 8.78 -15.65 0.86
C LEU A 171 8.45 -16.17 -0.55
N SER A 172 8.77 -17.43 -0.84
CA SER A 172 8.48 -18.05 -2.13
C SER A 172 6.98 -18.20 -2.37
N MET A 173 6.22 -18.61 -1.35
CA MET A 173 4.76 -18.71 -1.43
C MET A 173 4.12 -17.34 -1.63
N LEU A 174 4.56 -16.30 -0.89
CA LEU A 174 4.08 -14.94 -1.09
C LEU A 174 4.39 -14.44 -2.50
N SER A 175 5.63 -14.57 -2.95
CA SER A 175 6.05 -14.13 -4.28
C SER A 175 5.23 -14.78 -5.39
N GLU A 176 4.97 -16.09 -5.29
CA GLU A 176 4.16 -16.83 -6.28
C GLU A 176 2.72 -16.32 -6.29
N ARG A 177 2.09 -16.19 -5.12
CA ARG A 177 0.69 -15.76 -5.01
C ARG A 177 0.49 -14.32 -5.45
N LEU A 178 1.43 -13.43 -5.15
CA LEU A 178 1.36 -12.02 -5.53
C LEU A 178 1.45 -11.81 -7.04
N THR A 179 1.97 -12.77 -7.81
CA THR A 179 1.95 -12.69 -9.29
C THR A 179 0.54 -12.71 -9.88
N ALA A 180 -0.44 -13.28 -9.16
CA ALA A 180 -1.84 -13.33 -9.58
C ALA A 180 -2.63 -12.07 -9.19
N VAL A 181 -2.05 -11.20 -8.35
CA VAL A 181 -2.70 -9.97 -7.90
C VAL A 181 -2.32 -8.84 -8.86
N SER A 182 -3.29 -8.36 -9.61
CA SER A 182 -3.16 -7.10 -10.34
C SER A 182 -3.54 -5.95 -9.41
N PRO A 183 -2.81 -4.83 -9.41
CA PRO A 183 -3.26 -3.65 -8.68
C PRO A 183 -4.64 -3.26 -9.18
N LEU A 184 -5.51 -2.91 -8.23
CA LEU A 184 -6.80 -2.33 -8.57
C LEU A 184 -6.50 -1.10 -9.41
N ALA A 185 -7.21 -0.91 -10.53
CA ALA A 185 -7.01 0.22 -11.42
C ALA A 185 -7.21 1.51 -10.63
N ARG A 186 -6.12 2.04 -10.08
CA ARG A 186 -6.12 3.29 -9.34
C ARG A 186 -6.50 4.34 -10.36
N THR A 187 -7.52 5.14 -10.08
CA THR A 187 -7.42 6.53 -10.50
C THR A 187 -6.21 7.07 -9.72
N PRO A 188 -5.05 7.30 -10.37
CA PRO A 188 -3.92 7.90 -9.68
C PRO A 188 -4.42 9.21 -9.05
N LEU A 189 -4.01 9.48 -7.81
CA LEU A 189 -4.26 10.79 -7.21
C LEU A 189 -3.85 11.85 -8.24
N PRO A 190 -4.68 12.87 -8.49
CA PRO A 190 -4.37 13.89 -9.49
C PRO A 190 -3.16 14.74 -9.10
N PHE A 191 -2.52 14.48 -7.94
CA PHE A 191 -1.34 15.15 -7.40
C PHE A 191 -0.44 14.17 -6.59
N SER A 192 0.80 14.57 -6.32
CA SER A 192 1.76 13.78 -5.53
C SER A 192 1.88 14.27 -4.09
N LEU A 193 1.57 13.38 -3.13
CA LEU A 193 1.77 13.62 -1.70
C LEU A 193 3.27 13.72 -1.34
N ASP A 194 4.13 13.00 -2.03
CA ASP A 194 5.58 13.06 -1.81
C ASP A 194 6.15 14.43 -2.16
N SER A 195 5.60 15.12 -3.17
CA SER A 195 6.00 16.49 -3.47
C SER A 195 5.63 17.44 -2.31
N LEU A 196 4.46 17.27 -1.72
CA LEU A 196 4.00 18.06 -0.57
C LEU A 196 4.82 17.81 0.70
N SER A 197 5.11 16.55 1.01
CA SER A 197 5.91 16.18 2.18
C SER A 197 7.36 16.69 2.05
N ASN A 198 7.96 16.60 0.86
CA ASN A 198 9.30 17.11 0.61
C ASN A 198 9.39 18.64 0.78
N LEU A 199 8.41 19.40 0.27
CA LEU A 199 8.37 20.86 0.39
C LEU A 199 8.22 21.34 1.84
N THR A 200 7.53 20.56 2.67
CA THR A 200 7.25 20.91 4.07
C THR A 200 8.29 20.36 5.05
N GLY A 201 9.32 19.65 4.56
CA GLY A 201 10.32 18.99 5.39
C GLY A 201 9.72 17.85 6.22
N ASN A 202 8.73 17.16 5.67
CA ASN A 202 8.01 16.05 6.27
C ASN A 202 7.33 16.40 7.61
N ARG A 203 6.84 17.64 7.74
CA ARG A 203 6.16 18.13 8.94
C ARG A 203 4.63 18.07 8.74
N PRO A 204 3.89 17.20 9.46
CA PRO A 204 2.47 16.94 9.17
C PRO A 204 1.60 18.20 9.27
N LYS A 205 1.77 19.00 10.33
CA LYS A 205 1.04 20.28 10.50
C LYS A 205 1.29 21.32 9.38
N MET A 206 2.44 21.25 8.71
CA MET A 206 2.71 22.13 7.56
C MET A 206 2.08 21.57 6.29
N VAL A 207 2.05 20.24 6.12
CA VAL A 207 1.34 19.56 5.02
C VAL A 207 -0.14 19.90 5.07
N GLU A 208 -0.79 19.78 6.22
CA GLU A 208 -2.21 20.13 6.39
C GLU A 208 -2.51 21.58 6.02
N ARG A 209 -1.69 22.53 6.49
CA ARG A 209 -1.84 23.95 6.15
C ARG A 209 -1.67 24.21 4.66
N LEU A 210 -0.69 23.57 4.04
CA LEU A 210 -0.43 23.70 2.62
C LEU A 210 -1.58 23.10 1.79
N LEU A 211 -2.08 21.93 2.18
CA LEU A 211 -3.27 21.31 1.58
C LEU A 211 -4.49 22.24 1.68
N ALA A 212 -4.75 22.83 2.85
CA ALA A 212 -5.86 23.76 3.04
C ALA A 212 -5.74 25.01 2.14
N GLN A 213 -4.53 25.57 2.03
CA GLN A 213 -4.27 26.72 1.18
C GLN A 213 -4.41 26.39 -0.31
N LEU A 214 -3.97 25.20 -0.73
CA LEU A 214 -4.12 24.72 -2.11
C LEU A 214 -5.59 24.48 -2.47
N LEU A 215 -6.35 23.86 -1.57
CA LEU A 215 -7.79 23.65 -1.76
C LEU A 215 -8.52 24.99 -1.93
N GLN A 216 -8.24 25.95 -1.06
CA GLN A 216 -8.82 27.29 -1.15
C GLN A 216 -8.45 27.98 -2.47
N SER A 217 -7.15 27.99 -2.84
CA SER A 217 -6.70 28.60 -4.10
C SER A 217 -7.34 27.95 -5.31
N ASN A 218 -7.39 26.60 -5.35
CA ASN A 218 -7.98 25.85 -6.47
C ASN A 218 -9.48 26.18 -6.63
N HIS A 219 -10.22 26.27 -5.52
CA HIS A 219 -11.63 26.66 -5.52
C HIS A 219 -11.84 28.08 -6.06
N GLU A 220 -11.06 29.05 -5.57
CA GLU A 220 -11.13 30.45 -6.01
C GLU A 220 -10.77 30.59 -7.50
N ASP A 221 -9.71 29.91 -7.95
CA ASP A 221 -9.28 29.86 -9.35
C ASP A 221 -10.37 29.26 -10.25
N ARG A 222 -11.02 28.18 -9.83
CA ARG A 222 -12.09 27.51 -10.59
C ARG A 222 -13.31 28.42 -10.75
N LEU A 223 -13.72 29.11 -9.69
CA LEU A 223 -14.81 30.08 -9.76
C LEU A 223 -14.51 31.26 -10.68
N LEU A 224 -13.25 31.71 -10.72
CA LEU A 224 -12.82 32.74 -11.66
C LEU A 224 -12.84 32.23 -13.10
N LEU A 225 -12.40 30.99 -13.34
CA LEU A 225 -12.45 30.37 -14.66
C LEU A 225 -13.89 30.26 -15.16
N ALA A 226 -14.80 29.76 -14.32
CA ALA A 226 -16.22 29.63 -14.64
C ALA A 226 -16.89 30.97 -15.01
N ARG A 227 -16.45 32.08 -14.42
CA ARG A 227 -16.91 33.44 -14.77
C ARG A 227 -16.36 33.94 -16.11
N LEU A 228 -15.17 33.50 -16.50
CA LEU A 228 -14.51 33.90 -17.75
C LEU A 228 -14.98 33.10 -18.97
N ILE A 229 -15.56 31.91 -18.78
CA ILE A 229 -16.15 31.09 -19.85
C ILE A 229 -17.17 31.89 -20.69
N PRO A 230 -18.20 32.55 -20.12
CA PRO A 230 -19.17 33.31 -20.91
C PRO A 230 -18.62 34.63 -21.49
N GLU A 231 -17.56 35.20 -20.93
CA GLU A 231 -16.95 36.45 -21.44
C GLU A 231 -16.08 36.22 -22.68
N ASN A 232 -15.74 34.96 -23.00
CA ASN A 232 -14.82 34.53 -24.07
C ASN A 232 -13.51 35.35 -24.13
N ASN A 233 -13.01 35.78 -22.96
CA ASN A 233 -11.85 36.66 -22.88
C ASN A 233 -10.55 35.85 -22.86
N ARG A 234 -10.07 35.47 -24.06
CA ARG A 234 -8.86 34.64 -24.24
C ARG A 234 -7.65 35.13 -23.46
N ARG A 235 -7.43 36.46 -23.38
CA ARG A 235 -6.27 37.03 -22.68
C ARG A 235 -6.31 36.79 -21.17
N LYS A 236 -7.45 37.09 -20.53
CA LYS A 236 -7.65 36.84 -19.09
C LYS A 236 -7.63 35.35 -18.77
N THR A 237 -8.25 34.52 -19.63
CA THR A 237 -8.25 33.06 -19.47
C THR A 237 -6.83 32.50 -19.52
N ARG A 238 -5.99 32.99 -20.44
CA ARG A 238 -4.58 32.60 -20.52
C ARG A 238 -3.79 32.95 -19.26
N ASP A 239 -3.97 34.16 -18.74
CA ASP A 239 -3.27 34.61 -17.54
C ASP A 239 -3.70 33.79 -16.30
N LEU A 240 -4.99 33.44 -16.21
CA LEU A 240 -5.52 32.56 -15.16
C LEU A 240 -4.98 31.13 -15.30
N ALA A 241 -4.96 30.56 -16.52
CA ALA A 241 -4.39 29.23 -16.78
C ALA A 241 -2.91 29.16 -16.38
N HIS A 242 -2.15 30.22 -16.65
CA HIS A 242 -0.74 30.32 -16.25
C HIS A 242 -0.56 30.29 -14.73
N ARG A 243 -1.43 30.98 -14.00
CA ARG A 243 -1.44 30.98 -12.53
C ARG A 243 -1.76 29.58 -11.97
N ILE A 244 -2.83 28.96 -12.45
CA ILE A 244 -3.27 27.63 -12.03
C ILE A 244 -2.17 26.59 -12.28
N LYS A 245 -1.57 26.62 -13.48
CA LYS A 245 -0.44 25.77 -13.86
C LYS A 245 0.75 25.91 -12.92
N GLY A 246 1.06 27.13 -12.48
CA GLY A 246 2.13 27.39 -11.50
C GLY A 246 1.90 26.67 -10.18
N ALA A 247 0.68 26.75 -9.62
CA ALA A 247 0.31 26.05 -8.40
C ALA A 247 0.28 24.52 -8.58
N ALA A 248 -0.28 24.04 -9.70
CA ALA A 248 -0.38 22.61 -10.02
C ALA A 248 1.00 21.94 -10.12
N ARG A 249 2.03 22.63 -10.63
CA ARG A 249 3.40 22.10 -10.71
C ARG A 249 4.04 21.86 -9.35
N ILE A 250 3.70 22.66 -8.33
CA ILE A 250 4.25 22.50 -6.97
C ILE A 250 3.85 21.15 -6.38
N ILE A 251 2.64 20.69 -6.67
CA ILE A 251 2.08 19.41 -6.20
C ILE A 251 2.16 18.29 -7.24
N SER A 252 2.88 18.52 -8.34
CA SER A 252 3.00 17.57 -9.45
C SER A 252 1.63 17.11 -10.01
N ALA A 253 0.64 18.00 -10.08
CA ALA A 253 -0.67 17.70 -10.62
C ALA A 253 -0.68 17.71 -12.15
N SER A 254 -0.16 16.64 -12.76
CA SER A 254 0.11 16.55 -14.21
C SER A 254 -1.12 16.84 -15.06
N ARG A 255 -2.29 16.28 -14.72
CA ARG A 255 -3.51 16.47 -15.50
C ARG A 255 -3.96 17.92 -15.56
N VAL A 256 -3.84 18.67 -14.46
CA VAL A 256 -4.16 20.11 -14.42
C VAL A 256 -3.11 20.91 -15.20
N VAL A 257 -1.83 20.53 -15.10
CA VAL A 257 -0.75 21.16 -15.87
C VAL A 257 -0.99 20.98 -17.37
N ASP A 258 -1.24 19.76 -17.82
CA ASP A 258 -1.47 19.42 -19.23
C ASP A 258 -2.73 20.11 -19.78
N ALA A 259 -3.81 20.15 -18.99
CA ALA A 259 -5.04 20.86 -19.35
C ALA A 259 -4.81 22.38 -19.47
N CYS A 260 -4.05 22.97 -18.55
CA CYS A 260 -3.69 24.40 -18.61
C CYS A 260 -2.76 24.70 -19.80
N ASP A 261 -1.82 23.81 -20.11
CA ASP A 261 -0.95 23.90 -21.29
C ASP A 261 -1.79 23.89 -22.59
N ALA A 262 -2.75 22.99 -22.70
CA ALA A 262 -3.68 22.95 -23.82
C ALA A 262 -4.56 24.21 -23.92
N LEU A 263 -5.04 24.73 -22.79
CA LEU A 263 -5.82 25.97 -22.76
C LEU A 263 -4.98 27.20 -23.13
N GLU A 264 -3.72 27.29 -22.67
CA GLU A 264 -2.80 28.36 -23.06
C GLU A 264 -2.56 28.37 -24.58
N GLN A 265 -2.40 27.20 -25.20
CA GLN A 265 -2.26 27.06 -26.65
C GLN A 265 -3.56 27.43 -27.39
N ALA A 266 -4.72 27.01 -26.87
CA ALA A 266 -6.01 27.35 -27.47
C ALA A 266 -6.39 28.84 -27.33
N CYS A 267 -5.67 29.61 -26.52
CA CYS A 267 -5.82 31.07 -26.45
C CYS A 267 -5.19 31.81 -27.64
N GLU A 268 -4.44 31.12 -28.51
CA GLU A 268 -3.87 31.72 -29.73
C GLU A 268 -4.98 32.15 -30.71
N ALA A 269 -4.66 33.12 -31.58
CA ALA A 269 -5.66 33.77 -32.42
C ALA A 269 -6.28 32.84 -33.48
N ASP A 270 -5.56 31.80 -33.90
CA ASP A 270 -5.95 30.90 -34.99
C ASP A 270 -6.83 29.72 -34.54
N THR A 271 -7.07 29.56 -33.24
CA THR A 271 -7.83 28.43 -32.71
C THR A 271 -9.36 28.68 -32.80
N PRO A 272 -10.16 27.70 -33.28
CA PRO A 272 -11.63 27.79 -33.29
C PRO A 272 -12.19 27.96 -31.86
N ASP A 273 -13.24 28.78 -31.73
CA ASP A 273 -13.91 29.03 -30.44
C ASP A 273 -14.42 27.74 -29.77
N GLU A 274 -14.86 26.76 -30.57
CA GLU A 274 -15.31 25.45 -30.07
C GLU A 274 -14.19 24.68 -29.37
N GLN A 275 -12.97 24.74 -29.91
CA GLN A 275 -11.80 24.09 -29.31
C GLN A 275 -11.33 24.85 -28.06
N PHE A 276 -11.40 26.19 -28.08
CA PHE A 276 -11.12 27.01 -26.91
C PHE A 276 -12.08 26.70 -25.74
N HIS A 277 -13.39 26.63 -26.00
CA HIS A 277 -14.39 26.26 -24.99
C HIS A 277 -14.20 24.83 -24.48
N THR A 278 -13.85 23.88 -25.36
CA THR A 278 -13.55 22.51 -24.96
C THR A 278 -12.37 22.47 -23.99
N CYS A 279 -11.28 23.21 -24.28
CA CYS A 279 -10.14 23.32 -23.36
C CYS A 279 -10.52 23.95 -22.02
N GLN A 280 -11.40 24.96 -22.00
CA GLN A 280 -11.89 25.54 -20.74
C GLN A 280 -12.63 24.52 -19.87
N GLN A 281 -13.51 23.71 -20.48
CA GLN A 281 -14.24 22.65 -19.78
C GLN A 281 -13.31 21.55 -19.25
N VAL A 282 -12.29 21.17 -20.03
CA VAL A 282 -11.30 20.16 -19.60
C VAL A 282 -10.51 20.65 -18.38
N VAL A 283 -10.10 21.92 -18.35
CA VAL A 283 -9.45 22.51 -17.17
C VAL A 283 -10.39 22.54 -15.98
N GLU A 284 -11.65 22.96 -16.16
CA GLU A 284 -12.64 22.99 -15.08
C GLU A 284 -12.86 21.60 -14.48
N LEU A 285 -13.03 20.56 -15.32
CA LEU A 285 -13.16 19.17 -14.88
C LEU A 285 -11.92 18.69 -14.11
N ALA A 286 -10.72 18.95 -14.63
CA ALA A 286 -9.48 18.57 -13.95
C ALA A 286 -9.31 19.27 -12.60
N MET A 287 -9.78 20.52 -12.47
CA MET A 287 -9.77 21.26 -11.21
C MET A 287 -10.79 20.71 -10.21
N ILE A 288 -11.96 20.25 -10.65
CA ILE A 288 -12.96 19.58 -9.79
C ILE A 288 -12.38 18.27 -9.25
N GLU A 289 -11.82 17.44 -10.13
CA GLU A 289 -11.17 16.18 -9.72
C GLU A 289 -10.05 16.42 -8.70
N LEU A 290 -9.26 17.49 -8.89
CA LEU A 290 -8.23 17.88 -7.93
C LEU A 290 -8.83 18.36 -6.61
N GLU A 291 -9.91 19.15 -6.64
CA GLU A 291 -10.62 19.64 -5.47
C GLU A 291 -11.15 18.48 -4.61
N ASP A 292 -11.84 17.53 -5.24
CA ASP A 292 -12.38 16.34 -4.59
C ASP A 292 -11.27 15.49 -3.95
N ALA A 293 -10.16 15.29 -4.68
CA ALA A 293 -9.02 14.54 -4.16
C ALA A 293 -8.33 15.25 -2.97
N LEU A 294 -8.24 16.58 -2.99
CA LEU A 294 -7.71 17.36 -1.86
C LEU A 294 -8.62 17.29 -0.63
N ILE A 295 -9.95 17.35 -0.82
CA ILE A 295 -10.93 17.21 0.26
C ILE A 295 -10.85 15.83 0.91
N LEU A 296 -10.81 14.76 0.10
CA LEU A 296 -10.67 13.38 0.59
C LEU A 296 -9.39 13.23 1.41
N GLN A 297 -8.30 13.85 0.99
CA GLN A 297 -7.04 13.78 1.70
C GLN A 297 -7.03 14.58 3.02
N GLN A 298 -7.76 15.69 3.11
CA GLN A 298 -7.96 16.41 4.38
C GLN A 298 -8.86 15.67 5.36
N ALA A 299 -9.78 14.83 4.87
CA ALA A 299 -10.71 14.09 5.70
C ALA A 299 -10.08 12.85 6.36
N LYS A 300 -8.86 12.46 5.96
CA LYS A 300 -8.14 11.35 6.59
C LYS A 300 -7.69 11.74 8.01
N PRO A 301 -8.12 11.02 9.06
CA PRO A 301 -7.54 11.21 10.38
C PRO A 301 -6.10 10.69 10.44
N ASP A 302 -5.25 11.42 11.18
CA ASP A 302 -3.86 11.03 11.54
C ASP A 302 -3.81 9.68 12.29
#